data_AF-A0A931VTR0-F1
#
_entry.id   AF-A0A931VTR0-F1
#
_cell.length_a   1.000
_cell.length_b   1.000
_cell.length_c   1.000
_cell.angle_alpha   90.00
_cell.angle_beta   90.00
_cell.angle_gamma   90.00
#
_symmetry.space_group_name_H-M   'P 1'
#
loop_
_entity.id
_entity.type
_entity.pdbx_description
1 polymer ?
#
loop_
_entity_poly.entity_id
_entity_poly.type
_entity_poly.pdbx_seq_one_letter_code
_entity_poly.pdbx_strand_id
1 'polypeptide(L)'
;EQPDNAEAKAQLAKLEPQIEGIEQRVAGHSEGIAKMLAPERVTHEEQRAWIETLTEELAALVRLTEKMRHRLSAASAYNAIFRDRVSRLREKSGEACQAIGAFLHFRVDPSIRSYENFVERADVLAGQLNSLAGMLRTRIDLAVEEQNLALLQSMEMRARLQFLLQRTVESLSVIVIAYYLTGLAGYVFTGMEDFGWISHSKTWTAGFVPVGLLIGIVTTRRVHRLLEREGKKAEEPEG
;
A
#
# COMPACT_ATOMS: atom_id res chain seq x y z
N GLU A 1 -3.31 -48.67 -30.63
CA GLU A 1 -3.42 -47.35 -29.97
C GLU A 1 -2.91 -47.33 -28.53
N GLN A 2 -1.75 -47.94 -28.26
CA GLN A 2 -1.10 -47.95 -26.94
C GLN A 2 -0.13 -46.77 -26.61
N PRO A 3 0.25 -45.84 -27.54
CA PRO A 3 1.31 -44.86 -27.25
C PRO A 3 0.83 -43.68 -26.37
N ASP A 4 -0.42 -43.23 -26.50
CA ASP A 4 -0.90 -41.97 -25.90
C ASP A 4 -1.01 -42.03 -24.36
N ASN A 5 -1.36 -43.20 -23.80
CA ASN A 5 -1.46 -43.38 -22.34
C ASN A 5 -0.07 -43.49 -21.68
N ALA A 6 0.90 -44.12 -22.36
CA ALA A 6 2.29 -44.18 -21.89
C ALA A 6 2.94 -42.79 -21.90
N GLU A 7 2.64 -41.99 -22.94
CA GLU A 7 3.14 -40.63 -23.09
C GLU A 7 2.53 -39.67 -22.05
N ALA A 8 1.23 -39.82 -21.78
CA ALA A 8 0.56 -39.12 -20.68
C ALA A 8 1.23 -39.47 -19.34
N LYS A 9 1.36 -40.75 -18.99
CA LYS A 9 2.03 -41.17 -17.73
C LYS A 9 3.46 -40.64 -17.60
N ALA A 10 4.24 -40.68 -18.68
CA ALA A 10 5.60 -40.15 -18.69
C ALA A 10 5.63 -38.63 -18.47
N GLN A 11 4.63 -37.91 -18.98
CA GLN A 11 4.50 -36.47 -18.77
C GLN A 11 4.02 -36.15 -17.35
N LEU A 12 3.10 -36.93 -16.77
CA LEU A 12 2.70 -36.81 -15.36
C LEU A 12 3.90 -36.97 -14.43
N ALA A 13 4.69 -38.03 -14.63
CA ALA A 13 5.92 -38.29 -13.87
C ALA A 13 6.97 -37.18 -14.02
N LYS A 14 6.91 -36.40 -15.12
CA LYS A 14 7.80 -35.25 -15.34
C LYS A 14 7.29 -33.97 -14.67
N LEU A 15 6.00 -33.86 -14.41
CA LEU A 15 5.35 -32.68 -13.82
C LEU A 15 5.14 -32.79 -12.31
N GLU A 16 5.06 -34.01 -11.79
CA GLU A 16 5.02 -34.32 -10.36
C GLU A 16 6.17 -33.65 -9.56
N PRO A 17 7.45 -33.77 -9.96
CA PRO A 17 8.53 -33.06 -9.27
C PRO A 17 8.48 -31.54 -9.44
N GLN A 18 7.80 -31.03 -10.47
CA GLN A 18 7.65 -29.58 -10.67
C GLN A 18 6.63 -29.00 -9.71
N ILE A 19 5.49 -29.67 -9.49
CA ILE A 19 4.54 -29.25 -8.43
C ILE A 19 5.16 -29.40 -7.07
N GLU A 20 5.83 -30.50 -6.77
CA GLU A 20 6.48 -30.69 -5.47
C GLU A 20 7.54 -29.61 -5.21
N GLY A 21 8.29 -29.22 -6.25
CA GLY A 21 9.20 -28.10 -6.18
C GLY A 21 8.50 -26.76 -5.95
N ILE A 22 7.35 -26.50 -6.57
CA ILE A 22 6.57 -25.27 -6.32
C ILE A 22 6.00 -25.31 -4.89
N GLU A 23 5.42 -26.42 -4.45
CA GLU A 23 4.89 -26.59 -3.09
C GLU A 23 5.97 -26.37 -2.02
N GLN A 24 7.16 -26.94 -2.20
CA GLN A 24 8.29 -26.73 -1.28
C GLN A 24 8.74 -25.27 -1.24
N ARG A 25 8.80 -24.60 -2.40
CA ARG A 25 9.14 -23.18 -2.45
C ARG A 25 8.06 -22.32 -1.81
N VAL A 26 6.78 -22.56 -2.12
CA VAL A 26 5.64 -21.87 -1.49
C VAL A 26 5.63 -22.09 0.01
N ALA A 27 5.91 -23.30 0.50
CA ALA A 27 6.03 -23.59 1.93
C ALA A 27 7.19 -22.82 2.57
N GLY A 28 8.38 -22.83 1.95
CA GLY A 28 9.53 -22.05 2.44
C GLY A 28 9.29 -20.53 2.41
N HIS A 29 8.64 -20.04 1.36
CA HIS A 29 8.24 -18.65 1.20
C HIS A 29 7.13 -18.25 2.17
N SER A 30 6.20 -19.14 2.53
CA SER A 30 5.13 -18.86 3.49
C SER A 30 5.68 -18.48 4.87
N GLU A 31 6.77 -19.12 5.31
CA GLU A 31 7.45 -18.76 6.56
C GLU A 31 8.17 -17.40 6.44
N GLY A 32 8.79 -17.13 5.28
CA GLY A 32 9.39 -15.83 4.97
C GLY A 32 8.37 -14.70 4.92
N ILE A 33 7.21 -14.94 4.32
CA ILE A 33 6.10 -13.99 4.23
C ILE A 33 5.45 -13.79 5.60
N ALA A 34 5.32 -14.84 6.42
CA ALA A 34 4.85 -14.71 7.79
C ALA A 34 5.81 -13.88 8.66
N LYS A 35 7.13 -14.08 8.52
CA LYS A 35 8.15 -13.23 9.16
C LYS A 35 8.11 -11.80 8.63
N MET A 36 7.81 -11.61 7.35
CA MET A 36 7.57 -10.28 6.80
C MET A 36 6.31 -9.69 7.39
N LEU A 37 5.17 -10.37 7.45
CA LEU A 37 3.94 -9.87 8.07
C LEU A 37 4.11 -9.50 9.55
N ALA A 38 5.22 -9.91 10.19
CA ALA A 38 5.61 -9.43 11.51
C ALA A 38 5.85 -7.90 11.49
N PRO A 39 5.71 -7.23 12.65
CA PRO A 39 5.81 -5.77 12.77
C PRO A 39 7.20 -5.18 12.49
N GLU A 40 8.18 -6.00 12.08
CA GLU A 40 9.55 -5.56 11.85
C GLU A 40 9.67 -4.85 10.49
N ARG A 41 10.40 -3.73 10.47
CA ARG A 41 10.54 -2.84 9.30
C ARG A 41 11.33 -3.54 8.19
N VAL A 42 10.61 -4.19 7.30
CA VAL A 42 11.14 -4.69 6.03
C VAL A 42 11.36 -3.52 5.08
N THR A 43 12.45 -3.54 4.31
CA THR A 43 12.74 -2.47 3.35
C THR A 43 11.80 -2.50 2.14
N HIS A 44 11.58 -1.35 1.49
CA HIS A 44 10.75 -1.29 0.27
C HIS A 44 11.30 -2.14 -0.88
N GLU A 45 12.62 -2.34 -0.95
CA GLU A 45 13.26 -3.19 -1.97
C GLU A 45 12.93 -4.67 -1.75
N GLU A 46 13.04 -5.15 -0.51
CA GLU A 46 12.69 -6.53 -0.17
C GLU A 46 11.20 -6.79 -0.43
N GLN A 47 10.31 -5.84 -0.10
CA GLN A 47 8.87 -5.96 -0.39
C GLN A 47 8.57 -6.13 -1.88
N ARG A 48 9.23 -5.36 -2.76
CA ARG A 48 9.04 -5.48 -4.22
C ARG A 48 9.56 -6.80 -4.76
N ALA A 49 10.75 -7.22 -4.33
CA ALA A 49 11.34 -8.50 -4.73
C ALA A 49 10.40 -9.68 -4.37
N TRP A 50 9.70 -9.61 -3.25
CA TRP A 50 8.72 -10.62 -2.87
C TRP A 50 7.46 -10.63 -3.74
N ILE A 51 6.91 -9.46 -4.10
CA ILE A 51 5.77 -9.41 -5.03
C ILE A 51 6.16 -10.01 -6.38
N GLU A 52 7.33 -9.66 -6.90
CA GLU A 52 7.85 -10.18 -8.16
C GLU A 52 7.99 -11.71 -8.07
N THR A 53 8.63 -12.22 -7.02
CA THR A 53 8.79 -13.66 -6.77
C THR A 53 7.44 -14.38 -6.71
N LEU A 54 6.50 -13.90 -5.90
CA LEU A 54 5.16 -14.49 -5.77
C LEU A 54 4.40 -14.48 -7.10
N THR A 55 4.52 -13.40 -7.88
CA THR A 55 3.86 -13.26 -9.18
C THR A 55 4.46 -14.22 -10.20
N GLU A 56 5.78 -14.40 -10.20
CA GLU A 56 6.47 -15.37 -11.05
C GLU A 56 6.08 -16.82 -10.71
N GLU A 57 6.02 -17.16 -9.41
CA GLU A 57 5.61 -18.50 -8.97
C GLU A 57 4.15 -18.79 -9.32
N LEU A 58 3.25 -17.83 -9.11
CA LEU A 58 1.85 -17.97 -9.49
C LEU A 58 1.69 -18.07 -11.01
N ALA A 59 2.46 -17.30 -11.80
CA ALA A 59 2.46 -17.42 -13.25
C ALA A 59 3.00 -18.78 -13.72
N ALA A 60 4.03 -19.31 -13.07
CA ALA A 60 4.55 -20.65 -13.37
C ALA A 60 3.51 -21.75 -13.07
N LEU A 61 2.85 -21.66 -11.92
CA LEU A 61 1.78 -22.59 -11.54
C LEU A 61 0.61 -22.52 -12.53
N VAL A 62 0.11 -21.32 -12.85
CA VAL A 62 -0.99 -21.13 -13.80
C VAL A 62 -0.66 -21.71 -15.18
N ARG A 63 0.55 -21.47 -15.70
CA ARG A 63 0.98 -22.05 -16.99
C ARG A 63 0.99 -23.57 -16.95
N LEU A 64 1.47 -24.16 -15.85
CA LEU A 64 1.51 -25.61 -15.68
C LEU A 64 0.11 -26.21 -15.60
N THR A 65 -0.78 -25.60 -14.80
CA THR A 65 -2.15 -26.05 -14.61
C THR A 65 -2.98 -25.90 -15.88
N GLU A 66 -2.82 -24.81 -16.64
CA GLU A 66 -3.56 -24.59 -17.89
C GLU A 66 -3.25 -25.66 -18.94
N LYS A 67 -1.97 -25.99 -19.10
CA LYS A 67 -1.53 -27.05 -20.03
C LYS A 67 -2.13 -28.42 -19.68
N MET A 68 -2.34 -28.68 -18.38
CA MET A 68 -2.88 -29.94 -17.88
C MET A 68 -4.39 -29.98 -17.92
N ARG A 69 -5.05 -28.88 -17.55
CA ARG A 69 -6.51 -28.73 -17.56
C ARG A 69 -7.10 -28.92 -18.95
N HIS A 70 -6.48 -28.35 -19.99
CA HIS A 70 -6.93 -28.54 -21.36
C HIS A 70 -6.92 -30.02 -21.79
N ARG A 71 -5.90 -30.79 -21.39
CA ARG A 71 -5.80 -32.23 -21.70
C ARG A 71 -6.72 -33.09 -20.84
N LEU A 72 -6.89 -32.73 -19.56
CA LEU A 72 -7.79 -33.41 -18.64
C LEU A 72 -9.25 -33.25 -19.04
N SER A 73 -9.67 -32.05 -19.45
CA SER A 73 -11.05 -31.80 -19.86
C SER A 73 -11.49 -32.73 -21.01
N ALA A 74 -10.58 -33.02 -21.94
CA ALA A 74 -10.84 -33.99 -23.01
C ALA A 74 -10.82 -35.43 -22.46
N ALA A 75 -9.80 -35.80 -21.68
CA ALA A 75 -9.63 -37.15 -21.16
C ALA A 75 -10.77 -37.57 -20.21
N SER A 76 -11.28 -36.67 -19.38
CA SER A 76 -12.39 -36.96 -18.47
C SER A 76 -13.71 -37.16 -19.23
N ALA A 77 -13.99 -36.32 -20.24
CA ALA A 77 -15.15 -36.46 -21.11
C ALA A 77 -15.11 -37.79 -21.88
N TYR A 78 -13.96 -38.15 -22.45
CA TYR A 78 -13.80 -39.42 -23.14
C TYR A 78 -13.93 -40.61 -22.18
N ASN A 79 -13.36 -40.52 -20.98
CA ASN A 79 -13.50 -41.57 -19.99
C ASN A 79 -14.95 -41.76 -19.51
N ALA A 80 -15.72 -40.68 -19.39
CA ALA A 80 -17.15 -40.75 -19.08
C ALA A 80 -17.93 -41.47 -20.18
N ILE A 81 -17.68 -41.12 -21.46
CA ILE A 81 -18.30 -41.78 -22.62
C ILE A 81 -17.86 -43.25 -22.69
N PHE A 82 -16.58 -43.53 -22.45
CA PHE A 82 -16.03 -44.87 -22.43
C PHE A 82 -16.69 -45.74 -21.36
N ARG A 83 -16.84 -45.23 -20.13
CA ARG A 83 -17.55 -45.93 -19.04
C ARG A 83 -19.01 -46.21 -19.39
N ASP A 84 -19.71 -45.23 -19.97
CA ASP A 84 -21.10 -45.43 -20.43
C ASP A 84 -21.18 -46.53 -21.50
N ARG A 85 -20.31 -46.49 -22.51
CA ARG A 85 -20.24 -47.51 -23.59
C ARG A 85 -19.98 -48.91 -23.05
N VAL A 86 -18.98 -49.06 -22.17
CA VAL A 86 -18.63 -50.33 -21.53
C VAL A 86 -19.78 -50.85 -20.67
N SER A 87 -20.48 -49.99 -19.94
CA SER A 87 -21.63 -50.40 -19.13
C SER A 87 -22.80 -50.92 -19.97
N ARG A 88 -23.03 -50.34 -21.16
CA ARG A 88 -24.09 -50.73 -22.09
C ARG A 88 -23.83 -52.07 -22.78
N LEU A 89 -22.58 -52.53 -22.84
CA LEU A 89 -22.22 -53.85 -23.39
C LEU A 89 -22.76 -55.02 -22.53
N ARG A 90 -23.18 -54.75 -21.28
CA ARG A 90 -23.73 -55.76 -20.34
C ARG A 90 -22.88 -57.03 -20.28
N GLU A 91 -21.56 -56.85 -20.20
CA GLU A 91 -20.61 -57.96 -20.17
C GLU A 91 -20.89 -58.89 -18.99
N LYS A 92 -20.80 -60.20 -19.25
CA LYS A 92 -20.81 -61.25 -18.24
C LYS A 92 -19.40 -61.82 -18.13
N SER A 93 -18.87 -61.90 -16.92
CA SER A 93 -17.61 -62.62 -16.67
C SER A 93 -17.81 -64.12 -16.94
N GLY A 94 -16.88 -64.73 -17.66
CA GLY A 94 -16.82 -66.19 -17.83
C GLY A 94 -16.11 -66.86 -16.65
N GLU A 95 -16.30 -68.17 -16.47
CA GLU A 95 -15.75 -68.96 -15.33
C GLU A 95 -14.23 -68.84 -15.12
N ALA A 96 -13.48 -68.45 -16.16
CA ALA A 96 -12.01 -68.35 -16.11
C ALA A 96 -11.45 -66.98 -16.56
N CYS A 97 -12.28 -65.99 -16.93
CA CYS A 97 -11.80 -64.70 -17.44
C CYS A 97 -12.61 -63.52 -16.89
N GLN A 98 -11.90 -62.45 -16.53
CA GLN A 98 -12.48 -61.19 -16.07
C GLN A 98 -13.17 -60.45 -17.23
N ALA A 99 -14.31 -59.80 -16.96
CA ALA A 99 -14.94 -58.88 -17.91
C ALA A 99 -13.96 -57.80 -18.38
N ILE A 100 -13.95 -57.51 -19.68
CA ILE A 100 -13.05 -56.52 -20.31
C ILE A 100 -13.25 -55.15 -19.67
N GLY A 101 -14.50 -54.80 -19.33
CA GLY A 101 -14.81 -53.56 -18.61
C GLY A 101 -14.11 -53.46 -17.26
N ALA A 102 -14.05 -54.55 -16.49
CA ALA A 102 -13.38 -54.56 -15.18
C ALA A 102 -11.85 -54.49 -15.31
N PHE A 103 -11.28 -55.15 -16.33
CA PHE A 103 -9.86 -55.03 -16.64
C PHE A 103 -9.47 -53.60 -17.06
N LEU A 104 -10.24 -52.99 -17.97
CA LEU A 104 -10.00 -51.63 -18.44
C LEU A 104 -10.18 -50.61 -17.32
N HIS A 105 -11.20 -50.78 -16.46
CA HIS A 105 -11.38 -49.93 -15.29
C HIS A 105 -10.17 -50.00 -14.35
N PHE A 106 -9.73 -51.21 -13.98
CA PHE A 106 -8.59 -51.38 -13.07
C PHE A 106 -7.28 -50.78 -13.63
N ARG A 107 -7.11 -50.77 -14.95
CA ARG A 107 -5.90 -50.26 -15.60
C ARG A 107 -5.91 -48.75 -15.85
N VAL A 108 -7.08 -48.15 -16.12
CA VAL A 108 -7.20 -46.73 -16.50
C VAL A 108 -7.47 -45.84 -15.29
N ASP A 109 -8.29 -46.30 -14.33
CA ASP A 109 -8.73 -45.51 -13.17
C ASP A 109 -7.57 -44.97 -12.31
N PRO A 110 -6.46 -45.71 -12.05
CA PRO A 110 -5.33 -45.18 -11.28
C PRO A 110 -4.67 -43.96 -11.93
N SER A 111 -4.58 -43.94 -13.26
CA SER A 111 -3.94 -42.83 -13.97
C SER A 111 -4.82 -41.58 -13.88
N ILE A 112 -6.14 -41.73 -14.04
CA ILE A 112 -7.10 -40.63 -13.95
C ILE A 112 -7.13 -40.02 -12.55
N ARG A 113 -7.18 -40.85 -11.50
CA ARG A 113 -7.13 -40.37 -10.11
C ARG A 113 -5.84 -39.59 -9.80
N SER A 114 -4.71 -40.02 -10.32
CA SER A 114 -3.44 -39.31 -10.15
C SER A 114 -3.48 -37.90 -10.77
N TYR A 115 -4.09 -37.75 -11.96
CA TYR A 115 -4.30 -36.43 -12.57
C TYR A 115 -5.32 -35.56 -11.82
N GLU A 116 -6.43 -36.14 -11.35
CA GLU A 116 -7.43 -35.41 -10.56
C GLU A 116 -6.81 -34.85 -9.28
N ASN A 117 -6.04 -35.67 -8.56
CA ASN A 117 -5.29 -35.24 -7.39
C ASN A 117 -4.26 -34.13 -7.71
N PHE A 118 -3.62 -34.20 -8.88
CA PHE A 118 -2.68 -33.17 -9.33
C PHE A 118 -3.36 -31.81 -9.53
N VAL A 119 -4.55 -31.80 -10.17
CA VAL A 119 -5.31 -30.57 -10.41
C VAL A 119 -5.81 -29.98 -9.09
N GLU A 120 -6.35 -30.82 -8.21
CA GLU A 120 -6.83 -30.37 -6.90
C GLU A 120 -5.70 -29.71 -6.08
N ARG A 121 -4.52 -30.33 -6.04
CA ARG A 121 -3.33 -29.75 -5.39
C ARG A 121 -2.93 -28.42 -6.00
N ALA A 122 -2.93 -28.33 -7.34
CA ALA A 122 -2.60 -27.09 -8.03
C ALA A 122 -3.58 -25.95 -7.72
N ASP A 123 -4.88 -26.25 -7.63
CA ASP A 123 -5.91 -25.26 -7.29
C ASP A 123 -5.79 -24.79 -5.83
N VAL A 124 -5.53 -25.71 -4.89
CA VAL A 124 -5.24 -25.37 -3.49
C VAL A 124 -4.03 -24.44 -3.39
N LEU A 125 -2.95 -24.76 -4.11
CA LEU A 125 -1.72 -23.97 -4.09
C LEU A 125 -1.91 -22.58 -4.71
N ALA A 126 -2.70 -22.48 -5.79
CA ALA A 126 -3.07 -21.21 -6.39
C ALA A 126 -3.88 -20.33 -5.42
N GLY A 127 -4.82 -20.93 -4.69
CA GLY A 127 -5.58 -20.24 -3.65
C GLY A 127 -4.68 -19.70 -2.52
N GLN A 128 -3.72 -20.51 -2.06
CA GLN A 128 -2.74 -20.10 -1.04
C GLN A 128 -1.88 -18.93 -1.52
N LEU A 129 -1.30 -19.01 -2.73
CA LEU A 129 -0.49 -17.94 -3.32
C LEU A 129 -1.30 -16.64 -3.49
N ASN A 130 -2.55 -16.73 -3.93
CA ASN A 130 -3.41 -15.54 -4.08
C ASN A 130 -3.72 -14.88 -2.73
N SER A 131 -3.95 -15.70 -1.68
CA SER A 131 -4.15 -15.19 -0.32
C SER A 131 -2.89 -14.49 0.20
N LEU A 132 -1.71 -15.07 -0.02
CA LEU A 132 -0.42 -14.46 0.38
C LEU A 132 -0.17 -13.14 -0.34
N ALA A 133 -0.43 -13.07 -1.65
CA ALA A 133 -0.34 -11.84 -2.43
C ALA A 133 -1.30 -10.75 -1.90
N GLY A 134 -2.54 -11.14 -1.54
CA GLY A 134 -3.51 -10.24 -0.93
C GLY A 134 -3.04 -9.66 0.41
N MET A 135 -2.50 -10.49 1.30
CA MET A 135 -1.96 -10.03 2.59
C MET A 135 -0.77 -9.09 2.43
N LEU A 136 0.13 -9.38 1.49
CA LEU A 136 1.29 -8.53 1.19
C LEU A 136 0.86 -7.16 0.67
N ARG A 137 -0.16 -7.12 -0.20
CA ARG A 137 -0.75 -5.88 -0.70
C ARG A 137 -1.32 -5.03 0.45
N THR A 138 -2.13 -5.63 1.32
CA THR A 138 -2.67 -4.95 2.50
C THR A 138 -1.57 -4.39 3.40
N ARG A 139 -0.48 -5.14 3.62
CA ARG A 139 0.65 -4.66 4.42
C ARG A 139 1.34 -3.46 3.79
N ILE A 140 1.51 -3.45 2.47
CA ILE A 140 2.09 -2.32 1.73
C ILE A 140 1.20 -1.09 1.85
N ASP A 141 -0.10 -1.25 1.65
CA ASP A 141 -1.07 -0.15 1.78
C ASP A 141 -1.02 0.45 3.19
N LEU A 142 -0.96 -0.40 4.24
CA LEU A 142 -0.79 0.05 5.63
C LEU A 142 0.54 0.78 5.87
N ALA A 143 1.66 0.28 5.34
CA ALA A 143 2.97 0.92 5.51
C ALA A 143 3.03 2.31 4.85
N VAL A 144 2.37 2.48 3.70
CA VAL A 144 2.23 3.77 3.03
C VAL A 144 1.36 4.72 3.86
N GLU A 145 0.26 4.22 4.44
CA GLU A 145 -0.62 5.02 5.29
C GLU A 145 0.07 5.47 6.58
N GLU A 146 0.84 4.59 7.23
CA GLU A 146 1.68 4.94 8.39
C GLU A 146 2.72 6.02 8.04
N GLN A 147 3.36 5.91 6.87
CA GLN A 147 4.30 6.93 6.40
C GLN A 147 3.62 8.27 6.15
N ASN A 148 2.43 8.27 5.56
CA ASN A 148 1.63 9.48 5.35
C ASN A 148 1.22 10.11 6.68
N LEU A 149 0.77 9.30 7.65
CA LEU A 149 0.44 9.78 9.00
C LEU A 149 1.66 10.40 9.69
N ALA A 150 2.82 9.76 9.62
CA ALA A 150 4.06 10.29 10.18
C ALA A 150 4.47 11.62 9.50
N LEU A 151 4.30 11.71 8.18
CA LEU A 151 4.56 12.94 7.43
C LEU A 151 3.62 14.07 7.86
N LEU A 152 2.31 13.81 7.96
CA LEU A 152 1.32 14.78 8.42
C LEU A 152 1.61 15.25 9.86
N GLN A 153 1.96 14.34 10.77
CA GLN A 153 2.38 14.71 12.12
C GLN A 153 3.62 15.60 12.12
N SER A 154 4.60 15.31 11.24
CA SER A 154 5.79 16.16 11.09
C SER A 154 5.44 17.54 10.53
N MET A 155 4.45 17.62 9.64
CA MET A 155 3.94 18.89 9.09
C MET A 155 3.23 19.70 10.17
N GLU A 156 2.37 19.07 10.98
CA GLU A 156 1.69 19.73 12.10
C GLU A 156 2.71 20.31 13.10
N MET A 157 3.74 19.53 13.45
CA MET A 157 4.78 20.00 14.35
C MET A 157 5.55 21.20 13.77
N ARG A 158 5.92 21.13 12.49
CA ARG A 158 6.60 22.25 11.79
C ARG A 158 5.70 23.49 11.71
N ALA A 159 4.44 23.34 11.34
CA ALA A 159 3.48 24.43 11.27
C ALA A 159 3.31 25.09 12.65
N ARG A 160 3.17 24.29 13.71
CA ARG A 160 3.07 24.80 15.08
C ARG A 160 4.31 25.60 15.48
N LEU A 161 5.51 25.10 15.19
CA LEU A 161 6.75 25.83 15.45
C LEU A 161 6.84 27.13 14.65
N GLN A 162 6.41 27.12 13.39
CA GLN A 162 6.33 28.32 12.55
C GLN A 162 5.37 29.35 13.13
N PHE A 163 4.18 28.95 13.60
CA PHE A 163 3.24 29.84 14.28
C PHE A 163 3.84 30.46 15.56
N LEU A 164 4.56 29.67 16.37
CA LEU A 164 5.22 30.19 17.58
C LEU A 164 6.33 31.19 17.24
N LEU A 165 7.18 30.87 16.26
CA LEU A 165 8.26 31.75 15.81
C LEU A 165 7.72 33.06 15.23
N GLN A 166 6.64 33.00 14.44
CA GLN A 166 6.01 34.20 13.92
C GLN A 166 5.47 35.06 15.07
N ARG A 167 4.80 34.46 16.04
CA ARG A 167 4.22 35.18 17.18
C ARG A 167 5.29 35.82 18.08
N THR A 168 6.42 35.15 18.30
CA THR A 168 7.52 35.74 19.07
C THR A 168 8.15 36.93 18.34
N VAL A 169 8.37 36.82 17.02
CA VAL A 169 8.87 37.93 16.19
C VAL A 169 7.88 39.09 16.12
N GLU A 170 6.58 38.81 16.02
CA GLU A 170 5.53 39.83 16.04
C GLU A 170 5.56 40.63 17.35
N SER A 171 5.75 39.98 18.49
CA SER A 171 5.85 40.67 19.78
C SER A 171 7.07 41.58 19.88
N LEU A 172 8.22 41.17 19.32
CA LEU A 172 9.44 41.97 19.28
C LEU A 172 9.28 43.21 18.37
N SER A 173 8.57 43.05 17.25
CA SER A 173 8.33 44.15 16.30
C SER A 173 7.60 45.34 16.94
N VAL A 174 6.67 45.07 17.86
CA VAL A 174 5.91 46.12 18.57
C VAL A 174 6.85 46.99 19.41
N ILE A 175 7.83 46.39 20.08
CA ILE A 175 8.83 47.10 20.90
C ILE A 175 9.69 48.00 20.00
N VAL A 176 10.18 47.46 18.88
CA VAL A 176 11.03 48.19 17.93
C VAL A 176 10.28 49.39 17.34
N ILE A 177 9.05 49.18 16.85
CA ILE A 177 8.20 50.24 16.30
C ILE A 177 7.91 51.31 17.37
N ALA A 178 7.55 50.90 18.58
CA ALA A 178 7.25 51.84 19.66
C ALA A 178 8.47 52.70 20.04
N TYR A 179 9.66 52.11 20.08
CA TYR A 179 10.91 52.85 20.33
C TYR A 179 11.18 53.89 19.24
N TYR A 180 11.12 53.49 17.96
CA TYR A 180 11.36 54.41 16.85
C TYR A 180 10.32 55.52 16.77
N LEU A 181 9.04 55.21 16.97
CA LEU A 181 7.97 56.21 16.98
C LEU A 181 8.14 57.22 18.12
N THR A 182 8.49 56.73 19.32
CA THR A 182 8.73 57.61 20.48
C THR A 182 9.95 58.49 20.23
N GLY A 183 11.04 57.94 19.68
CA GLY A 183 12.23 58.71 19.32
C GLY A 183 11.93 59.79 18.29
N LEU A 184 11.17 59.45 17.23
CA LEU A 184 10.78 60.39 16.19
C LEU A 184 9.88 61.50 16.75
N ALA A 185 8.90 61.16 17.58
CA ALA A 185 8.05 62.14 18.25
C ALA A 185 8.85 63.06 19.18
N GLY A 186 9.87 62.53 19.87
CA GLY A 186 10.79 63.32 20.69
C GLY A 186 11.51 64.41 19.88
N TYR A 187 12.02 64.09 18.69
CA TYR A 187 12.62 65.09 17.80
C TYR A 187 11.62 66.16 17.35
N VAL A 188 10.38 65.76 17.05
CA VAL A 188 9.30 66.70 16.68
C VAL A 188 8.97 67.65 17.84
N PHE A 189 8.87 67.13 19.07
CA PHE A 189 8.60 67.96 20.26
C PHE A 189 9.77 68.90 20.57
N THR A 190 11.02 68.44 20.46
CA THR A 190 12.18 69.33 20.61
C THR A 190 12.15 70.45 19.57
N GLY A 191 11.85 70.14 18.31
CA GLY A 191 11.67 71.17 17.28
C GLY A 191 10.56 72.17 17.64
N MET A 192 9.40 71.69 18.11
CA MET A 192 8.29 72.57 18.53
C MET A 192 8.63 73.44 19.75
N GLU A 193 9.46 72.94 20.67
CA GLU A 193 9.98 73.72 21.80
C GLU A 193 10.90 74.85 21.31
N ASP A 194 11.79 74.57 20.35
CA ASP A 194 12.65 75.60 19.73
C ASP A 194 11.86 76.69 18.99
N PHE A 195 10.69 76.34 18.42
CA PHE A 195 9.75 77.30 17.83
C PHE A 195 8.85 78.02 18.86
N GLY A 196 8.93 77.65 20.15
CA GLY A 196 8.17 78.28 21.24
C GLY A 196 6.71 77.83 21.37
N TRP A 197 6.30 76.74 20.70
CA TRP A 197 4.92 76.26 20.69
C TRP A 197 4.56 75.42 21.91
N ILE A 198 5.55 74.78 22.54
CA ILE A 198 5.39 73.96 23.73
C ILE A 198 6.50 74.26 24.74
N SER A 199 6.22 74.04 26.03
CA SER A 199 7.22 74.09 27.09
C SER A 199 7.49 72.67 27.61
N HIS A 200 8.75 72.35 27.89
CA HIS A 200 9.23 71.06 28.43
C HIS A 200 8.99 69.86 27.49
N SER A 201 9.70 69.80 26.36
CA SER A 201 9.63 68.68 25.37
C SER A 201 9.75 67.28 26.01
N LYS A 202 10.57 67.15 27.07
CA LYS A 202 10.76 65.87 27.78
C LYS A 202 9.47 65.32 28.41
N THR A 203 8.55 66.18 28.87
CA THR A 203 7.29 65.75 29.49
C THR A 203 6.30 65.22 28.45
N TRP A 204 6.22 65.89 27.30
CA TRP A 204 5.44 65.45 26.15
C TRP A 204 5.96 64.15 25.55
N THR A 205 7.29 64.00 25.45
CA THR A 205 7.93 62.76 24.99
C THR A 205 7.61 61.59 25.91
N ALA A 206 7.67 61.78 27.24
CA ALA A 206 7.30 60.75 28.22
C ALA A 206 5.81 60.35 28.13
N GLY A 207 4.92 61.32 27.93
CA GLY A 207 3.49 61.08 27.71
C GLY A 207 3.20 60.36 26.39
N PHE A 208 4.07 60.48 25.40
CA PHE A 208 3.91 59.83 24.10
C PHE A 208 4.34 58.35 24.09
N VAL A 209 5.15 57.90 25.04
CA VAL A 209 5.56 56.48 25.16
C VAL A 209 4.38 55.49 25.12
N PRO A 210 3.31 55.63 25.95
CA PRO A 210 2.15 54.74 25.89
C PRO A 210 1.37 54.85 24.56
N VAL A 211 1.36 56.03 23.94
CA VAL A 211 0.71 56.27 22.64
C VAL A 211 1.49 55.55 21.53
N GLY A 212 2.82 55.66 21.50
CA GLY A 212 3.69 54.96 20.55
C GLY A 212 3.54 53.44 20.65
N LEU A 213 3.43 52.91 21.88
CA LEU A 213 3.16 51.49 22.12
C LEU A 213 1.80 51.06 21.56
N LEU A 214 0.75 51.86 21.80
CA LEU A 214 -0.59 51.59 21.30
C LEU A 214 -0.64 51.61 19.77
N ILE A 215 0.05 52.57 19.13
CA ILE A 215 0.19 52.65 17.68
C ILE A 215 0.92 51.41 17.13
N GLY A 216 2.01 50.97 17.78
CA GLY A 216 2.71 49.74 17.43
C GLY A 216 1.78 48.53 17.45
N ILE A 217 1.03 48.33 18.53
CA ILE A 217 0.06 47.23 18.68
C ILE A 217 -1.02 47.28 17.59
N VAL A 218 -1.61 48.46 17.33
CA VAL A 218 -2.66 48.62 16.31
C VAL A 218 -2.13 48.33 14.91
N THR A 219 -0.91 48.76 14.61
CA THR A 219 -0.28 48.59 13.29
C THR A 219 0.00 47.10 13.02
N THR A 220 0.64 46.40 13.97
CA THR A 220 0.90 44.96 13.84
C THR A 220 -0.40 44.16 13.74
N ARG A 221 -1.44 44.51 14.53
CA ARG A 221 -2.76 43.89 14.44
C ARG A 221 -3.47 44.15 13.11
N ARG A 222 -3.32 45.35 12.53
CA ARG A 222 -3.89 45.69 11.22
C ARG A 222 -3.25 44.87 10.11
N VAL A 223 -1.93 44.76 10.10
CA VAL A 223 -1.19 43.97 9.10
C VAL A 223 -1.58 42.49 9.19
N HIS A 224 -1.65 41.92 10.39
CA HIS A 224 -2.06 40.53 10.57
C HIS A 224 -3.47 40.26 10.03
N ARG A 225 -4.43 41.15 10.32
CA ARG A 225 -5.80 41.05 9.78
C ARG A 225 -5.91 41.19 8.26
N LEU A 226 -4.96 41.87 7.61
CA LEU A 226 -4.93 41.96 6.14
C LEU A 226 -4.41 40.66 5.54
N LEU A 227 -3.38 40.06 6.12
CA LEU A 227 -2.84 38.76 5.71
C LEU A 227 -3.85 37.63 5.92
N GLU A 228 -4.57 37.62 7.04
CA GLU A 228 -5.67 36.67 7.29
C GLU A 228 -6.81 36.81 6.25
N ARG A 229 -7.12 38.04 5.83
CA ARG A 229 -8.16 38.29 4.81
C ARG A 229 -7.72 37.83 3.42
N GLU A 230 -6.46 38.01 3.05
CA GLU A 230 -5.95 37.52 1.77
C GLU A 230 -5.81 36.00 1.74
N GLY A 231 -5.36 35.37 2.84
CA GLY A 231 -5.35 33.91 2.95
C GLY A 231 -6.74 33.29 2.78
N LYS A 232 -7.76 33.92 3.39
CA LYS A 232 -9.15 33.44 3.29
C LYS A 232 -9.76 33.62 1.90
N LYS A 233 -9.31 34.64 1.15
CA LYS A 233 -9.76 34.91 -0.23
C LYS A 233 -9.11 33.97 -1.26
N ALA A 234 -7.99 33.34 -0.92
CA ALA A 234 -7.32 32.34 -1.75
C ALA A 234 -7.90 30.91 -1.56
N GLU A 235 -8.57 30.64 -0.44
CA GLU A 235 -9.23 29.35 -0.14
C GLU A 235 -10.69 29.25 -0.62
N GLU A 236 -11.33 30.36 -0.96
CA GLU A 236 -12.62 30.36 -1.68
C GLU A 236 -12.33 30.28 -3.20
N PRO A 237 -12.47 29.11 -3.86
CA PRO A 237 -12.44 29.10 -5.31
C PRO A 237 -13.63 29.93 -5.79
N GLU A 238 -13.37 30.88 -6.69
CA GLU A 238 -14.44 31.53 -7.45
C GLU A 238 -15.34 30.43 -8.05
N GLY A 239 -16.63 30.51 -7.73
CA GLY A 239 -17.64 29.54 -8.16
C GLY A 239 -17.88 29.56 -9.67
#